data_AF-U6EAP7-F1
#
_entry.id   AF-U6EAP7-F1
#
_cell.length_a   1.000
_cell.length_b   1.000
_cell.length_c   1.000
_cell.angle_alpha   90.00
_cell.angle_beta   90.00
_cell.angle_gamma   90.00
#
_symmetry.space_group_name_H-M   'P 1'
#
loop_
_entity.id
_entity.type
_entity.pdbx_description
1 polymer ?
#
loop_
_entity_poly.entity_id
_entity_poly.type
_entity_poly.pdbx_seq_one_letter_code
_entity_poly.pdbx_strand_id
1 'polypeptide(L)'
;MYKRLSVTILMLASMALLMVTPSFAAEYGGSITSLHPDKASYPNPGETITITSQGTLTDTKGHGKTLSNSEIVYTITTTSGTVVATHTAILGDMVKGGSFTNTWQITNNNFPVNGSYTITATWYDGSNHAPGHIIDSKSTAFTSIPAPWIIVAIAGFTMTIAALARKKRWWLSYYLVGSVAVVAGLMSFFVLTGYDNYVMGVEAQSMAWVASALGMPSQYMSPNAFLFPDPTGWSIFGIGLECSSIIEISVFIALLLFYPSYSWKRKLKYATIGAVATYLANVIRILTIVLLVSVFGKTSIYVAHAIVGKIIFFAFIVILYWYLLTKPTMGQVRKNIKSGKF
;
A
#
# COMPACT_ATOMS: atom_id res chain seq x y z
N MET A 1 -27.64 -43.94 27.43
CA MET A 1 -26.87 -43.04 26.53
C MET A 1 -27.39 -42.97 25.10
N TYR A 2 -28.07 -43.99 24.55
CA TYR A 2 -28.54 -43.99 23.15
C TYR A 2 -29.76 -43.09 22.84
N LYS A 3 -30.67 -42.82 23.79
CA LYS A 3 -31.86 -41.98 23.53
C LYS A 3 -31.59 -40.49 23.36
N ARG A 4 -30.51 -39.95 23.93
CA ARG A 4 -30.17 -38.52 23.79
C ARG A 4 -29.56 -38.21 22.42
N LEU A 5 -28.77 -39.13 21.87
CA LEU A 5 -28.11 -38.97 20.57
C LEU A 5 -29.13 -38.88 19.42
N SER A 6 -30.20 -39.67 19.47
CA SER A 6 -31.27 -39.65 18.45
C SER A 6 -32.03 -38.32 18.43
N VAL A 7 -32.25 -37.68 19.59
CA VAL A 7 -32.95 -36.39 19.67
C VAL A 7 -32.06 -35.24 19.20
N THR A 8 -30.75 -35.30 19.47
CA THR A 8 -29.80 -34.27 18.98
C THR A 8 -29.62 -34.35 17.46
N ILE A 9 -29.59 -35.56 16.89
CA ILE A 9 -29.53 -35.76 15.44
C ILE A 9 -30.83 -35.32 14.77
N LEU A 10 -32.00 -35.58 15.38
CA LEU A 10 -33.29 -35.11 14.85
C LEU A 10 -33.43 -33.58 14.93
N MET A 11 -32.91 -32.93 15.98
CA MET A 11 -32.87 -31.47 16.10
C MET A 11 -31.89 -30.82 15.13
N LEU A 12 -30.74 -31.45 14.87
CA LEU A 12 -29.79 -30.97 13.85
C LEU A 12 -30.35 -31.12 12.44
N ALA A 13 -31.08 -32.21 12.16
CA ALA A 13 -31.77 -32.42 10.89
C ALA A 13 -32.94 -31.44 10.71
N SER A 14 -33.69 -31.10 11.77
CA SER A 14 -34.77 -30.10 11.70
C SER A 14 -34.26 -28.67 11.61
N MET A 15 -33.12 -28.33 12.25
CA MET A 15 -32.45 -27.03 12.05
C MET A 15 -31.83 -26.88 10.67
N ALA A 16 -31.34 -27.97 10.06
CA ALA A 16 -30.86 -27.95 8.68
C ALA A 16 -32.01 -27.81 7.66
N LEU A 17 -33.20 -28.38 7.96
CA LEU A 17 -34.39 -28.21 7.12
C LEU A 17 -35.03 -26.81 7.23
N LEU A 18 -34.81 -26.09 8.33
CA LEU A 18 -35.27 -24.71 8.55
C LEU A 18 -34.32 -23.64 7.97
N MET A 19 -33.16 -24.04 7.44
CA MET A 19 -32.21 -23.16 6.75
C MET A 19 -32.37 -23.21 5.22
N VAL A 20 -33.44 -23.81 4.71
CA VAL A 20 -33.84 -23.62 3.32
C VAL A 20 -34.45 -22.22 3.22
N THR A 21 -33.63 -21.24 2.85
CA THR A 21 -34.14 -19.95 2.39
C THR A 21 -35.19 -20.25 1.32
N PRO A 22 -36.44 -19.77 1.45
CA PRO A 22 -37.42 -19.97 0.39
C PRO A 22 -36.84 -19.40 -0.91
N SER A 23 -36.55 -20.27 -1.87
CA SER A 23 -36.27 -19.88 -3.23
C SER A 23 -37.61 -19.46 -3.85
N PHE A 24 -38.02 -18.23 -3.60
CA PHE A 24 -39.10 -17.62 -4.36
C PHE A 24 -38.69 -17.65 -5.83
N ALA A 25 -39.56 -18.16 -6.70
CA ALA A 25 -39.29 -18.23 -8.13
C ALA A 25 -38.93 -16.83 -8.62
N ALA A 26 -37.79 -16.67 -9.31
CA ALA A 26 -37.36 -15.38 -9.83
C ALA A 26 -38.47 -14.77 -10.70
N GLU A 27 -39.05 -13.63 -10.29
CA GLU A 27 -40.15 -12.95 -10.98
C GLU A 27 -39.70 -12.37 -12.35
N TYR A 28 -38.40 -12.12 -12.51
CA TYR A 28 -37.79 -11.68 -13.77
C TYR A 28 -36.64 -12.61 -14.16
N GLY A 29 -36.39 -12.76 -15.46
CA GLY A 29 -35.25 -13.49 -15.99
C GLY A 29 -34.25 -12.53 -16.61
N GLY A 30 -33.02 -12.50 -16.12
CA GLY A 30 -31.95 -11.67 -16.67
C GLY A 30 -30.59 -12.26 -16.31
N SER A 31 -29.54 -11.76 -16.94
CA SER A 31 -28.17 -12.19 -16.60
C SER A 31 -27.17 -11.04 -16.66
N ILE A 32 -26.18 -11.10 -15.79
CA ILE A 32 -25.01 -10.22 -15.79
C ILE A 32 -24.00 -10.81 -16.79
N THR A 33 -23.92 -10.20 -17.96
CA THR A 33 -23.08 -10.65 -19.07
C THR A 33 -21.61 -10.39 -18.79
N SER A 34 -21.27 -9.26 -18.16
CA SER A 34 -19.89 -8.93 -17.79
C SER A 34 -19.79 -8.28 -16.41
N LEU A 35 -18.73 -8.61 -15.69
CA LEU A 35 -18.31 -7.94 -14.47
C LEU A 35 -16.79 -7.98 -14.44
N HIS A 36 -16.16 -6.82 -14.53
CA HIS A 36 -14.71 -6.73 -14.44
C HIS A 36 -14.27 -5.40 -13.81
N PRO A 37 -13.20 -5.43 -13.02
CA PRO A 37 -12.43 -4.23 -12.72
C PRO A 37 -11.67 -3.74 -13.96
N ASP A 38 -11.18 -2.51 -13.96
CA ASP A 38 -10.34 -1.96 -15.03
C ASP A 38 -8.94 -2.62 -15.07
N LYS A 39 -8.47 -3.19 -13.96
CA LYS A 39 -7.18 -3.89 -13.84
C LYS A 39 -7.31 -5.14 -12.96
N ALA A 40 -6.45 -6.13 -13.21
CA ALA A 40 -6.37 -7.33 -12.36
C ALA A 40 -5.67 -7.08 -11.01
N SER A 41 -4.83 -6.04 -10.93
CA SER A 41 -4.05 -5.69 -9.75
C SER A 41 -3.93 -4.18 -9.58
N TYR A 42 -4.09 -3.72 -8.35
CA TYR A 42 -3.93 -2.35 -7.89
C TYR A 42 -2.80 -2.31 -6.86
N PRO A 43 -1.54 -2.32 -7.33
CA PRO A 43 -0.38 -2.40 -6.44
C PRO A 43 -0.15 -1.11 -5.65
N ASN A 44 -0.79 0.00 -6.05
CA ASN A 44 -0.57 1.29 -5.42
C ASN A 44 -1.73 1.63 -4.47
N PRO A 45 -1.44 2.08 -3.24
CA PRO A 45 -2.47 2.61 -2.36
C PRO A 45 -3.08 3.90 -2.92
N GLY A 46 -4.39 4.07 -2.72
CA GLY A 46 -5.16 5.19 -3.25
C GLY A 46 -5.53 5.07 -4.73
N GLU A 47 -5.17 3.99 -5.40
CA GLU A 47 -5.51 3.78 -6.81
C GLU A 47 -7.03 3.63 -6.99
N THR A 48 -7.56 4.32 -8.00
CA THR A 48 -8.97 4.23 -8.36
C THR A 48 -9.24 2.91 -9.06
N ILE A 49 -10.13 2.12 -8.48
CA ILE A 49 -10.69 0.88 -9.01
C ILE A 49 -12.00 1.27 -9.69
N THR A 50 -12.07 1.09 -11.01
CA THR A 50 -13.29 1.25 -11.79
C THR A 50 -13.87 -0.12 -12.11
N ILE A 51 -15.00 -0.44 -11.48
CA ILE A 51 -15.73 -1.67 -11.70
C ILE A 51 -16.83 -1.40 -12.71
N THR A 52 -16.85 -2.16 -13.79
CA THR A 52 -17.92 -2.10 -14.79
C THR A 52 -18.70 -3.40 -14.77
N SER A 53 -20.02 -3.29 -14.73
CA SER A 53 -20.93 -4.41 -14.95
C SER A 53 -21.86 -4.12 -16.12
N GLN A 54 -22.20 -5.18 -16.83
CA GLN A 54 -23.19 -5.15 -17.90
C GLN A 54 -24.09 -6.36 -17.74
N GLY A 55 -25.37 -6.17 -18.08
CA GLY A 55 -26.35 -7.24 -18.02
C GLY A 55 -27.47 -7.01 -19.02
N THR A 56 -28.28 -8.03 -19.21
CA THR A 56 -29.40 -8.02 -20.15
C THR A 56 -30.61 -8.67 -19.52
N LEU A 57 -31.77 -8.02 -19.68
CA LEU A 57 -33.05 -8.56 -19.26
C LEU A 57 -33.56 -9.53 -20.33
N THR A 58 -33.62 -10.81 -20.01
CA THR A 58 -33.99 -11.87 -20.97
C THR A 58 -35.48 -12.18 -20.97
N ASP A 59 -36.15 -12.01 -19.84
CA ASP A 59 -37.57 -12.33 -19.70
C ASP A 59 -38.23 -11.54 -18.57
N THR A 60 -39.48 -11.14 -18.80
CA THR A 60 -40.29 -10.42 -17.79
C THR A 60 -41.35 -11.30 -17.14
N LYS A 61 -41.42 -12.59 -17.53
CA LYS A 61 -42.30 -13.64 -17.00
C LYS A 61 -43.75 -13.20 -16.73
N GLY A 62 -44.27 -12.26 -17.52
CA GLY A 62 -45.67 -11.81 -17.45
C GLY A 62 -45.97 -10.63 -16.52
N HIS A 63 -44.99 -10.05 -15.82
CA HIS A 63 -45.19 -8.97 -14.83
C HIS A 63 -45.20 -7.54 -15.42
N GLY A 64 -45.27 -7.41 -16.75
CA GLY A 64 -45.21 -6.14 -17.47
C GLY A 64 -44.19 -6.18 -18.61
N LYS A 65 -44.20 -5.17 -19.48
CA LYS A 65 -43.21 -5.04 -20.57
C LYS A 65 -41.87 -4.47 -20.09
N THR A 66 -41.87 -3.83 -18.92
CA THR A 66 -40.76 -3.01 -18.42
C THR A 66 -40.50 -3.36 -16.96
N LEU A 67 -39.24 -3.64 -16.65
CA LEU A 67 -38.69 -3.71 -15.30
C LEU A 67 -38.28 -2.29 -14.88
N SER A 68 -38.92 -1.76 -13.84
CA SER A 68 -38.68 -0.41 -13.32
C SER A 68 -38.09 -0.48 -11.91
N ASN A 69 -37.27 0.51 -11.55
CA ASN A 69 -36.62 0.61 -10.23
C ASN A 69 -35.75 -0.60 -9.82
N SER A 70 -35.24 -1.38 -10.78
CA SER A 70 -34.32 -2.47 -10.47
C SER A 70 -33.00 -1.93 -9.91
N GLU A 71 -32.34 -2.70 -9.06
CA GLU A 71 -31.13 -2.25 -8.36
C GLU A 71 -29.99 -3.24 -8.55
N ILE A 72 -28.76 -2.74 -8.71
CA ILE A 72 -27.57 -3.57 -8.66
C ILE A 72 -26.76 -3.23 -7.41
N VAL A 73 -26.48 -4.26 -6.61
CA VAL A 73 -25.69 -4.16 -5.39
C VAL A 73 -24.34 -4.80 -5.62
N TYR A 74 -23.29 -4.00 -5.55
CA TYR A 74 -21.92 -4.45 -5.55
C TYR A 74 -21.45 -4.66 -4.12
N THR A 75 -20.80 -5.79 -3.87
CA THR A 75 -20.18 -6.11 -2.58
C THR A 75 -18.74 -6.57 -2.82
N ILE A 76 -17.78 -5.93 -2.14
CA ILE A 76 -16.39 -6.37 -2.12
C ILE A 76 -16.14 -7.13 -0.83
N THR A 77 -15.60 -8.35 -0.94
CA THR A 77 -15.28 -9.23 0.18
C THR A 77 -13.81 -9.59 0.20
N THR A 78 -13.27 -9.74 1.40
CA THR A 78 -11.94 -10.34 1.63
C THR A 78 -11.97 -11.85 1.38
N THR A 79 -10.79 -12.48 1.29
CA THR A 79 -10.67 -13.95 1.30
C THR A 79 -11.28 -14.63 2.53
N SER A 80 -11.42 -13.91 3.66
CA SER A 80 -12.11 -14.39 4.86
C SER A 80 -13.62 -14.19 4.83
N GLY A 81 -14.19 -13.65 3.74
CA GLY A 81 -15.63 -13.41 3.58
C GLY A 81 -16.15 -12.14 4.25
N THR A 82 -15.28 -11.32 4.85
CA THR A 82 -15.68 -10.04 5.44
C THR A 82 -15.98 -9.03 4.34
N VAL A 83 -17.17 -8.41 4.39
CA VAL A 83 -17.57 -7.33 3.48
C VAL A 83 -16.79 -6.06 3.81
N VAL A 84 -16.16 -5.47 2.79
CA VAL A 84 -15.27 -4.30 2.89
C VAL A 84 -15.92 -3.06 2.33
N ALA A 85 -16.70 -3.20 1.27
CA ALA A 85 -17.42 -2.09 0.65
C ALA A 85 -18.68 -2.61 -0.03
N THR A 86 -19.73 -1.80 0.03
CA THR A 86 -21.00 -2.06 -0.63
C THR A 86 -21.42 -0.82 -1.41
N HIS A 87 -21.96 -0.99 -2.60
CA HIS A 87 -22.53 0.09 -3.40
C HIS A 87 -23.81 -0.38 -4.06
N THR A 88 -24.88 0.41 -3.95
CA THR A 88 -26.15 0.14 -4.64
C THR A 88 -26.37 1.20 -5.70
N ALA A 89 -26.67 0.77 -6.91
CA ALA A 89 -27.07 1.66 -8.00
C ALA A 89 -28.45 1.27 -8.51
N ILE A 90 -29.32 2.27 -8.65
CA ILE A 90 -30.64 2.10 -9.27
C ILE A 90 -30.43 2.10 -10.79
N LEU A 91 -30.92 1.06 -11.44
CA LEU A 91 -30.94 0.94 -12.89
C LEU A 91 -32.24 1.56 -13.43
N GLY A 92 -32.13 2.21 -14.59
CA GLY A 92 -33.29 2.76 -15.27
C GLY A 92 -34.25 1.67 -15.78
N ASP A 93 -35.39 2.12 -16.29
CA ASP A 93 -36.41 1.25 -16.86
C ASP A 93 -35.85 0.39 -18.01
N MET A 94 -36.05 -0.92 -17.93
CA MET A 94 -35.56 -1.88 -18.90
C MET A 94 -36.69 -2.74 -19.46
N VAL A 95 -36.78 -2.83 -20.78
CA VAL A 95 -37.69 -3.75 -21.47
C VAL A 95 -37.00 -5.08 -21.77
N LYS A 96 -37.77 -6.13 -22.09
CA LYS A 96 -37.21 -7.41 -22.54
C LYS A 96 -36.26 -7.21 -23.72
N GLY A 97 -35.04 -7.76 -23.60
CA GLY A 97 -33.93 -7.57 -24.55
C GLY A 97 -33.10 -6.31 -24.31
N GLY A 98 -33.50 -5.45 -23.37
CA GLY A 98 -32.74 -4.27 -22.96
C GLY A 98 -31.51 -4.65 -22.13
N SER A 99 -30.47 -3.83 -22.25
CA SER A 99 -29.21 -4.00 -21.54
C SER A 99 -28.90 -2.79 -20.65
N PHE A 100 -28.23 -3.02 -19.53
CA PHE A 100 -27.65 -1.95 -18.72
C PHE A 100 -26.13 -2.00 -18.77
N THR A 101 -25.51 -0.84 -18.53
CA THR A 101 -24.10 -0.72 -18.18
C THR A 101 -24.02 0.19 -16.98
N ASN A 102 -23.41 -0.29 -15.90
CA ASN A 102 -23.23 0.49 -14.69
C ASN A 102 -21.76 0.44 -14.27
N THR A 103 -21.27 1.56 -13.75
CA THR A 103 -19.88 1.71 -13.32
C THR A 103 -19.83 2.20 -11.89
N TRP A 104 -19.03 1.54 -11.07
CA TRP A 104 -18.73 1.94 -9.71
C TRP A 104 -17.25 2.29 -9.59
N GLN A 105 -16.95 3.49 -9.13
CA GLN A 105 -15.58 3.92 -8.83
C GLN A 105 -15.35 3.94 -7.33
N ILE A 106 -14.30 3.25 -6.89
CA ILE A 106 -13.86 3.20 -5.49
C ILE A 106 -12.33 3.31 -5.42
N THR A 107 -11.79 3.75 -4.29
CA THR A 107 -10.35 3.68 -4.02
C THR A 107 -10.07 2.60 -2.99
N ASN A 108 -8.92 1.93 -3.10
CA ASN A 108 -8.48 0.91 -2.13
C ASN A 108 -8.03 1.48 -0.77
N ASN A 109 -8.28 2.77 -0.50
CA ASN A 109 -7.90 3.43 0.76
C ASN A 109 -8.53 2.82 2.01
N ASN A 110 -9.69 2.17 1.87
CA ASN A 110 -10.48 1.64 3.00
C ASN A 110 -10.35 0.12 3.16
N PHE A 111 -9.46 -0.51 2.40
CA PHE A 111 -9.31 -1.95 2.44
C PHE A 111 -8.48 -2.36 3.68
N PRO A 112 -8.86 -3.42 4.42
CA PRO A 112 -8.22 -3.71 5.71
C PRO A 112 -6.90 -4.47 5.57
N VAL A 113 -6.69 -5.22 4.48
CA VAL A 113 -5.55 -6.14 4.32
C VAL A 113 -4.94 -6.08 2.92
N ASN A 114 -3.66 -6.40 2.77
CA ASN A 114 -3.10 -6.65 1.44
C ASN A 114 -3.59 -8.03 0.97
N GLY A 115 -4.15 -8.12 -0.24
CA GLY A 115 -4.46 -9.42 -0.82
C GLY A 115 -5.46 -9.41 -1.95
N SER A 116 -6.04 -10.58 -2.20
CA SER A 116 -7.10 -10.76 -3.18
C SER A 116 -8.46 -10.41 -2.57
N TYR A 117 -9.25 -9.70 -3.35
CA TYR A 117 -10.60 -9.27 -3.04
C TYR A 117 -11.55 -9.85 -4.08
N THR A 118 -12.69 -10.36 -3.62
CA THR A 118 -13.76 -10.84 -4.49
C THR A 118 -14.84 -9.77 -4.54
N ILE A 119 -15.12 -9.27 -5.75
CA ILE A 119 -16.28 -8.44 -6.01
C ILE A 119 -17.43 -9.30 -6.50
N THR A 120 -18.60 -9.10 -5.91
CA THR A 120 -19.87 -9.72 -6.31
C THR A 120 -20.85 -8.61 -6.68
N ALA A 121 -21.43 -8.69 -7.87
CA ALA A 121 -22.55 -7.86 -8.28
C ALA A 121 -23.83 -8.71 -8.23
N THR A 122 -24.83 -8.28 -7.47
CA THR A 122 -26.13 -8.94 -7.37
C THR A 122 -27.20 -7.99 -7.88
N TRP A 123 -27.95 -8.43 -8.88
CA TRP A 123 -29.02 -7.67 -9.50
C TRP A 123 -30.36 -8.06 -8.90
N TYR A 124 -31.09 -7.06 -8.42
CA TYR A 124 -32.41 -7.15 -7.79
C TYR A 124 -33.48 -6.50 -8.65
N ASP A 125 -34.70 -7.03 -8.57
CA ASP A 125 -35.85 -6.56 -9.35
C ASP A 125 -36.51 -5.28 -8.83
N GLY A 126 -36.17 -4.80 -7.62
CA GLY A 126 -36.74 -3.57 -7.05
C GLY A 126 -38.16 -3.70 -6.51
N SER A 127 -38.64 -4.92 -6.25
CA SER A 127 -39.97 -5.17 -5.67
C SER A 127 -40.16 -4.51 -4.28
N ASN A 128 -41.41 -4.34 -3.83
CA ASN A 128 -41.79 -3.71 -2.55
C ASN A 128 -41.35 -4.48 -1.28
N HIS A 129 -40.53 -5.51 -1.43
CA HIS A 129 -39.94 -6.29 -0.35
C HIS A 129 -38.43 -6.03 -0.32
N ALA A 130 -37.88 -5.76 0.87
CA ALA A 130 -36.45 -5.51 1.02
C ALA A 130 -35.75 -6.75 1.64
N PRO A 131 -34.71 -7.30 1.00
CA PRO A 131 -34.25 -7.02 -0.37
C PRO A 131 -35.19 -7.61 -1.43
N GLY A 132 -35.25 -7.00 -2.61
CA GLY A 132 -36.06 -7.49 -3.74
C GLY A 132 -35.64 -8.89 -4.20
N HIS A 133 -36.30 -9.47 -5.20
CA HIS A 133 -35.89 -10.78 -5.69
C HIS A 133 -34.61 -10.67 -6.52
N ILE A 134 -33.72 -11.63 -6.31
CA ILE A 134 -32.46 -11.72 -7.06
C ILE A 134 -32.77 -12.20 -8.47
N ILE A 135 -32.38 -11.40 -9.46
CA ILE A 135 -32.43 -11.74 -10.88
C ILE A 135 -31.19 -12.56 -11.25
N ASP A 136 -30.00 -12.08 -10.90
CA ASP A 136 -28.73 -12.76 -11.14
C ASP A 136 -27.63 -12.26 -10.20
N SER A 137 -26.56 -13.05 -10.02
CA SER A 137 -25.38 -12.67 -9.26
C SER A 137 -24.12 -13.18 -9.93
N LYS A 138 -23.10 -12.31 -10.05
CA LYS A 138 -21.82 -12.63 -10.67
C LYS A 138 -20.67 -12.12 -9.83
N SER A 139 -19.58 -12.87 -9.76
CA SER A 139 -18.39 -12.49 -9.01
C SER A 139 -17.12 -12.55 -9.87
N THR A 140 -16.16 -11.68 -9.53
CA THR A 140 -14.79 -11.72 -10.07
C THR A 140 -13.81 -11.32 -8.96
N ALA A 141 -12.52 -11.55 -9.17
CA ALA A 141 -11.49 -11.27 -8.18
C ALA A 141 -10.45 -10.28 -8.72
N PHE A 142 -9.87 -9.49 -7.82
CA PHE A 142 -8.75 -8.61 -8.10
C PHE A 142 -7.81 -8.57 -6.89
N THR A 143 -6.63 -8.00 -7.06
CA THR A 143 -5.65 -7.82 -5.97
C THR A 143 -5.47 -6.34 -5.66
N SER A 144 -5.33 -6.00 -4.37
CA SER A 144 -5.18 -4.61 -3.96
C SER A 144 -4.36 -4.44 -2.69
N ILE A 145 -3.61 -3.34 -2.62
CA ILE A 145 -2.84 -2.94 -1.44
C ILE A 145 -3.52 -1.74 -0.77
N PRO A 146 -3.92 -1.83 0.50
CA PRO A 146 -4.63 -0.75 1.17
C PRO A 146 -3.73 0.43 1.51
N ALA A 147 -4.35 1.60 1.74
CA ALA A 147 -3.65 2.75 2.29
C ALA A 147 -3.07 2.44 3.68
N PRO A 148 -1.78 2.78 3.93
CA PRO A 148 -1.12 2.47 5.19
C PRO A 148 -1.49 3.45 6.31
N TRP A 149 -2.79 3.61 6.60
CA TRP A 149 -3.29 4.52 7.64
C TRP A 149 -2.70 4.25 9.03
N ILE A 150 -2.23 3.01 9.27
CA ILE A 150 -1.52 2.66 10.49
C ILE A 150 -0.26 3.50 10.70
N ILE A 151 0.47 3.85 9.62
CA ILE A 151 1.68 4.68 9.72
C ILE A 151 1.30 6.12 10.06
N VAL A 152 0.18 6.63 9.52
CA VAL A 152 -0.37 7.94 9.88
C VAL A 152 -0.77 7.98 11.36
N ALA A 153 -1.46 6.93 11.83
CA ALA A 153 -1.85 6.80 13.23
C ALA A 153 -0.62 6.77 14.16
N ILE A 154 0.42 6.01 13.78
CA ILE A 154 1.71 5.98 14.50
C ILE A 154 2.34 7.37 14.52
N ALA A 155 2.36 8.09 13.39
CA ALA A 155 2.89 9.45 13.31
C ALA A 155 2.15 10.41 14.26
N GLY A 156 0.82 10.39 14.25
CA GLY A 156 -0.01 11.23 15.12
C GLY A 156 0.16 10.89 16.61
N PHE A 157 0.18 9.59 16.94
CA PHE A 157 0.36 9.11 18.31
C PHE A 157 1.73 9.49 18.87
N THR A 158 2.80 9.21 18.12
CA THR A 158 4.16 9.55 18.53
C THR A 158 4.39 11.06 18.59
N MET A 159 3.81 11.86 17.67
CA MET A 159 3.86 13.32 17.75
C MET A 159 3.18 13.85 19.02
N THR A 160 2.07 13.24 19.43
CA THR A 160 1.37 13.58 20.68
C THR A 160 2.25 13.32 21.90
N ILE A 161 2.91 12.16 21.94
CA ILE A 161 3.89 11.82 23.00
C ILE A 161 5.05 12.82 22.99
N ALA A 162 5.57 13.18 21.82
CA ALA A 162 6.64 14.17 21.71
C ALA A 162 6.20 15.55 22.25
N ALA A 163 4.98 16.00 21.96
CA ALA A 163 4.43 17.24 22.49
C ALA A 163 4.31 17.20 24.03
N LEU A 164 3.85 16.08 24.60
CA LEU A 164 3.79 15.87 26.04
C LEU A 164 5.19 15.85 26.68
N ALA A 165 6.15 15.16 26.05
CA ALA A 165 7.55 15.12 26.50
C ALA A 165 8.18 16.52 26.51
N ARG A 166 7.88 17.35 25.50
CA ARG A 166 8.30 18.76 25.46
C ARG A 166 7.72 19.55 26.62
N LYS A 167 6.43 19.38 26.92
CA LYS A 167 5.75 20.05 28.05
C LYS A 167 6.35 19.64 29.39
N LYS A 168 6.68 18.35 29.57
CA LYS A 168 7.32 17.81 30.79
C LYS A 168 8.84 18.01 30.85
N ARG A 169 9.45 18.70 29.87
CA ARG A 169 10.92 18.92 29.75
C ARG A 169 11.74 17.62 29.69
N TRP A 170 11.15 16.53 29.19
CA TRP A 170 11.86 15.28 28.90
C TRP A 170 12.56 15.39 27.55
N TRP A 171 13.69 16.11 27.52
CA TRP A 171 14.38 16.49 26.29
C TRP A 171 14.80 15.31 25.42
N LEU A 172 15.25 14.20 26.02
CA LEU A 172 15.64 12.99 25.28
C LEU A 172 14.43 12.32 24.63
N SER A 173 13.33 12.16 25.37
CA SER A 173 12.10 11.57 24.84
C SER A 173 11.48 12.44 23.75
N TYR A 174 11.49 13.77 23.93
CA TYR A 174 11.07 14.72 22.90
C TYR A 174 11.89 14.56 21.62
N TYR A 175 13.22 14.44 21.75
CA TYR A 175 14.12 14.25 20.63
C TYR A 175 13.83 12.96 19.86
N LEU A 176 13.87 11.82 20.56
CA LEU A 176 13.74 10.50 19.93
C LEU A 176 12.34 10.27 19.36
N VAL A 177 11.30 10.49 20.17
CA VAL A 177 9.91 10.21 19.75
C VAL A 177 9.46 11.21 18.70
N GLY A 178 9.89 12.48 18.80
CA GLY A 178 9.63 13.48 17.78
C GLY A 178 10.26 13.12 16.42
N SER A 179 11.48 12.60 16.42
CA SER A 179 12.10 12.10 15.19
C SER A 179 11.34 10.91 14.60
N VAL A 180 10.93 9.93 15.42
CA VAL A 180 10.10 8.79 14.93
C VAL A 180 8.79 9.29 14.31
N ALA A 181 8.14 10.27 14.94
CA ALA A 181 6.90 10.85 14.44
C ALA A 181 7.06 11.49 13.05
N VAL A 182 8.17 12.23 12.84
CA VAL A 182 8.46 12.82 11.52
C VAL A 182 8.82 11.77 10.49
N VAL A 183 9.59 10.73 10.84
CA VAL A 183 9.85 9.62 9.91
C VAL A 183 8.54 8.96 9.48
N ALA A 184 7.68 8.59 10.42
CA ALA A 184 6.38 8.00 10.12
C ALA A 184 5.50 8.95 9.29
N GLY A 185 5.51 10.25 9.57
CA GLY A 185 4.78 11.25 8.80
C GLY A 185 5.28 11.37 7.36
N LEU A 186 6.61 11.43 7.17
CA LEU A 186 7.23 11.46 5.84
C LEU A 186 6.93 10.18 5.05
N MET A 187 7.07 9.00 5.68
CA MET A 187 6.73 7.72 5.04
C MET A 187 5.25 7.66 4.65
N SER A 188 4.36 8.11 5.53
CA SER A 188 2.93 8.18 5.24
C SER A 188 2.66 9.07 4.04
N PHE A 189 3.31 10.24 3.96
CA PHE A 189 3.20 11.14 2.83
C PHE A 189 3.63 10.45 1.53
N PHE A 190 4.83 9.84 1.49
CA PHE A 190 5.34 9.19 0.27
C PHE A 190 4.43 8.06 -0.20
N VAL A 191 3.98 7.19 0.70
CA VAL A 191 3.16 6.03 0.32
C VAL A 191 1.73 6.42 -0.03
N LEU A 192 1.10 7.34 0.70
CA LEU A 192 -0.29 7.76 0.42
C LEU A 192 -0.43 8.60 -0.85
N THR A 193 0.63 9.33 -1.22
CA THR A 193 0.61 10.15 -2.44
C THR A 193 1.13 9.40 -3.67
N GLY A 194 1.66 8.18 -3.49
CA GLY A 194 2.32 7.41 -4.55
C GLY A 194 3.66 7.99 -5.03
N TYR A 195 4.19 8.99 -4.33
CA TYR A 195 5.48 9.61 -4.67
C TYR A 195 6.67 8.70 -4.37
N ASP A 196 6.50 7.69 -3.51
CA ASP A 196 7.48 6.64 -3.31
C ASP A 196 7.88 5.97 -4.63
N ASN A 197 6.90 5.58 -5.46
CA ASN A 197 7.17 4.99 -6.78
C ASN A 197 7.97 5.91 -7.69
N TYR A 198 7.64 7.20 -7.69
CA TYR A 198 8.38 8.19 -8.46
C TYR A 198 9.84 8.29 -7.99
N VAL A 199 10.07 8.40 -6.68
CA VAL A 199 11.44 8.50 -6.13
C VAL A 199 12.24 7.22 -6.35
N MET A 200 11.62 6.05 -6.18
CA MET A 200 12.24 4.74 -6.49
C MET A 200 12.56 4.61 -7.99
N GLY A 201 11.70 5.13 -8.87
CA GLY A 201 11.94 5.20 -10.32
C GLY A 201 13.13 6.08 -10.68
N VAL A 202 13.24 7.27 -10.06
CA VAL A 202 14.40 8.16 -10.23
C VAL A 202 15.69 7.47 -9.78
N GLU A 203 15.67 6.75 -8.66
CA GLU A 203 16.82 5.96 -8.23
C GLU A 203 17.18 4.85 -9.22
N ALA A 204 16.20 4.12 -9.74
CA ALA A 204 16.45 3.05 -10.71
C ALA A 204 17.04 3.61 -12.01
N GLN A 205 16.58 4.79 -12.44
CA GLN A 205 17.14 5.50 -13.59
C GLN A 205 18.59 5.95 -13.32
N SER A 206 18.86 6.56 -12.16
CA SER A 206 20.22 6.94 -11.75
C SER A 206 21.14 5.73 -11.72
N MET A 207 20.66 4.59 -11.20
CA MET A 207 21.42 3.36 -11.14
C MET A 207 21.78 2.80 -12.53
N ALA A 208 20.81 2.75 -13.45
CA ALA A 208 21.08 2.33 -14.83
C ALA A 208 22.08 3.26 -15.52
N TRP A 209 21.98 4.57 -15.28
CA TRP A 209 22.92 5.53 -15.86
C TRP A 209 24.33 5.37 -15.28
N VAL A 210 24.47 5.29 -13.96
CA VAL A 210 25.78 5.14 -13.31
C VAL A 210 26.42 3.80 -13.64
N ALA A 211 25.67 2.70 -13.62
CA ALA A 211 26.19 1.39 -14.00
C ALA A 211 26.66 1.35 -15.46
N SER A 212 25.89 1.95 -16.38
CA SER A 212 26.31 2.10 -17.79
C SER A 212 27.55 2.96 -17.95
N ALA A 213 27.66 4.06 -17.21
CA ALA A 213 28.85 4.91 -17.21
C ALA A 213 30.10 4.18 -16.68
N LEU A 214 29.92 3.19 -15.80
CA LEU A 214 30.99 2.33 -15.28
C LEU A 214 31.29 1.12 -16.18
N GLY A 215 30.69 1.03 -17.37
CA GLY A 215 30.95 -0.02 -18.36
C GLY A 215 30.05 -1.25 -18.24
N MET A 216 29.03 -1.23 -17.38
CA MET A 216 28.05 -2.31 -17.27
C MET A 216 26.79 -1.98 -18.09
N PRO A 217 26.49 -2.70 -19.18
CA PRO A 217 25.33 -2.40 -20.02
C PRO A 217 24.05 -2.56 -19.21
N SER A 218 23.40 -1.45 -18.86
CA SER A 218 22.22 -1.47 -18.00
C SER A 218 21.12 -0.56 -18.53
N GLN A 219 19.87 -0.97 -18.32
CA GLN A 219 18.71 -0.29 -18.89
C GLN A 219 17.62 -0.12 -17.84
N TYR A 220 17.10 1.10 -17.72
CA TYR A 220 15.96 1.40 -16.85
C TYR A 220 14.69 0.70 -17.35
N MET A 221 13.93 0.13 -16.41
CA MET A 221 12.61 -0.45 -16.62
C MET A 221 11.61 0.22 -15.68
N SER A 222 10.60 0.85 -16.29
CA SER A 222 9.47 1.42 -15.55
C SER A 222 8.74 0.33 -14.75
N PRO A 223 8.31 0.59 -13.50
CA PRO A 223 8.33 1.89 -12.81
C PRO A 223 9.55 2.16 -11.91
N ASN A 224 10.26 1.12 -11.47
CA ASN A 224 11.28 1.24 -10.41
C ASN A 224 12.37 0.17 -10.50
N ALA A 225 12.64 -0.35 -11.69
CA ALA A 225 13.61 -1.42 -11.89
C ALA A 225 14.67 -1.06 -12.93
N PHE A 226 15.75 -1.83 -12.97
CA PHE A 226 16.71 -1.78 -14.06
C PHE A 226 17.29 -3.16 -14.36
N LEU A 227 17.70 -3.34 -15.61
CA LEU A 227 18.36 -4.53 -16.14
C LEU A 227 19.87 -4.38 -16.07
N PHE A 228 20.55 -5.48 -15.77
CA PHE A 228 22.00 -5.58 -15.84
C PHE A 228 22.42 -7.04 -16.13
N PRO A 229 23.63 -7.26 -16.71
CA PRO A 229 24.11 -8.59 -17.03
C PRO A 229 24.58 -9.35 -15.78
N ASP A 230 24.39 -10.66 -15.81
CA ASP A 230 24.92 -11.62 -14.85
C ASP A 230 25.44 -12.87 -15.58
N PRO A 231 26.15 -13.81 -14.91
CA PRO A 231 26.73 -14.97 -15.56
C PRO A 231 25.73 -15.92 -16.25
N THR A 232 24.44 -15.83 -15.91
CA THR A 232 23.34 -16.62 -16.46
C THR A 232 22.51 -15.87 -17.52
N GLY A 233 22.86 -14.62 -17.84
CA GLY A 233 22.17 -13.78 -18.81
C GLY A 233 21.87 -12.39 -18.25
N TRP A 234 20.58 -12.08 -18.06
CA TRP A 234 20.12 -10.80 -17.54
C TRP A 234 19.41 -10.95 -16.19
N SER A 235 19.63 -9.96 -15.32
CA SER A 235 18.96 -9.79 -14.04
C SER A 235 18.17 -8.50 -14.02
N ILE A 236 17.00 -8.55 -13.38
CA ILE A 236 16.17 -7.37 -13.09
C ILE A 236 16.35 -7.05 -11.60
N PHE A 237 16.75 -5.83 -11.29
CA PHE A 237 16.79 -5.32 -9.92
C PHE A 237 15.66 -4.31 -9.70
N GLY A 238 14.68 -4.66 -8.88
CA GLY A 238 13.60 -3.76 -8.46
C GLY A 238 14.00 -2.99 -7.20
N ILE A 239 13.86 -1.67 -7.22
CA ILE A 239 14.10 -0.81 -6.07
C ILE A 239 12.79 -0.66 -5.28
N GLY A 240 12.74 -1.32 -4.13
CA GLY A 240 11.68 -1.11 -3.12
C GLY A 240 12.07 -0.08 -2.07
N LEU A 241 11.13 0.23 -1.16
CA LEU A 241 11.31 1.21 -0.08
C LEU A 241 12.53 0.97 0.82
N GLU A 242 12.95 -0.29 1.02
CA GLU A 242 14.09 -0.66 1.87
C GLU A 242 15.46 -0.51 1.17
N CYS A 243 15.43 -0.48 -0.17
CA CYS A 243 16.60 -0.24 -1.00
C CYS A 243 16.69 1.23 -1.41
N SER A 244 15.60 1.98 -1.31
CA SER A 244 15.58 3.39 -1.62
C SER A 244 16.11 4.23 -0.48
N SER A 245 16.67 5.39 -0.81
CA SER A 245 17.19 6.33 0.19
C SER A 245 16.08 7.05 0.97
N ILE A 246 14.81 6.76 0.69
CA ILE A 246 13.64 7.43 1.25
C ILE A 246 13.62 7.30 2.78
N ILE A 247 13.82 6.09 3.30
CA ILE A 247 13.77 5.83 4.75
C ILE A 247 14.94 6.54 5.44
N GLU A 248 16.15 6.43 4.91
CA GLU A 248 17.36 6.93 5.56
C GLU A 248 17.49 8.45 5.51
N ILE A 249 17.10 9.06 4.38
CA ILE A 249 16.99 10.53 4.30
C ILE A 249 15.92 11.02 5.28
N SER A 250 14.79 10.32 5.40
CA SER A 250 13.74 10.69 6.36
C SER A 250 14.22 10.59 7.80
N VAL A 251 14.93 9.53 8.17
CA VAL A 251 15.55 9.36 9.49
C VAL A 251 16.55 10.48 9.76
N PHE A 252 17.43 10.79 8.80
CA PHE A 252 18.42 11.85 8.95
C PHE A 252 17.77 13.22 9.15
N ILE A 253 16.81 13.59 8.30
CA ILE A 253 16.06 14.85 8.40
C ILE A 253 15.32 14.93 9.74
N ALA A 254 14.65 13.86 10.15
CA ALA A 254 13.92 13.83 11.40
C ALA A 254 14.81 14.00 12.63
N LEU A 255 15.99 13.36 12.67
CA LEU A 255 16.96 13.55 13.74
C LEU A 255 17.54 14.97 13.76
N LEU A 256 17.75 15.58 12.59
CA LEU A 256 18.27 16.94 12.49
C LEU A 256 17.23 18.00 12.88
N LEU A 257 15.96 17.80 12.53
CA LEU A 257 14.86 18.71 12.86
C LEU A 257 14.67 18.85 14.37
N PHE A 258 14.70 17.73 15.10
CA PHE A 258 14.58 17.74 16.56
C PHE A 258 15.89 18.07 17.28
N TYR A 259 17.00 18.20 16.55
CA TYR A 259 18.29 18.49 17.15
C TYR A 259 18.30 19.86 17.83
N PRO A 260 18.52 19.95 19.16
CA PRO A 260 18.33 21.19 19.91
C PRO A 260 19.42 22.23 19.65
N SER A 261 20.64 21.82 19.29
CA SER A 261 21.81 22.71 19.24
C SER A 261 21.90 23.57 17.98
N TYR A 262 21.12 23.31 16.93
CA TYR A 262 21.25 23.99 15.64
C TYR A 262 20.14 25.01 15.37
N SER A 263 20.52 26.17 14.84
CA SER A 263 19.56 27.14 14.31
C SER A 263 18.87 26.59 13.06
N TRP A 264 17.69 27.12 12.74
CA TRP A 264 16.91 26.67 11.59
C TRP A 264 17.69 26.72 10.26
N LYS A 265 18.45 27.81 10.03
CA LYS A 265 19.32 27.95 8.84
C LYS A 265 20.37 26.85 8.76
N ARG A 266 20.95 26.47 9.90
CA ARG A 266 21.97 25.41 9.99
C ARG A 266 21.36 24.03 9.79
N LYS A 267 20.15 23.82 10.33
CA LYS A 267 19.37 22.60 10.07
C LYS A 267 19.08 22.44 8.59
N LEU A 268 18.58 23.48 7.91
CA LEU A 268 18.30 23.39 6.47
C LEU A 268 19.57 23.09 5.65
N LYS A 269 20.67 23.80 5.91
CA LYS A 269 21.95 23.55 5.23
C LYS A 269 22.43 22.10 5.39
N TYR A 270 22.42 21.59 6.62
CA TYR A 270 22.87 20.21 6.86
C TYR A 270 21.84 19.17 6.41
N ALA A 271 20.55 19.50 6.36
CA ALA A 271 19.51 18.64 5.80
C ALA A 271 19.79 18.38 4.31
N THR A 272 20.05 19.45 3.54
CA THR A 272 20.38 19.32 2.11
C THR A 272 21.67 18.53 1.88
N ILE A 273 22.75 18.87 2.59
CA ILE A 273 24.04 18.17 2.45
C ILE A 273 23.91 16.70 2.83
N GLY A 274 23.24 16.42 3.94
CA GLY A 274 23.05 15.04 4.40
C GLY A 274 22.13 14.24 3.49
N ALA A 275 21.06 14.84 2.95
CA ALA A 275 20.19 14.17 1.99
C ALA A 275 20.97 13.75 0.73
N VAL A 276 21.76 14.65 0.15
CA VAL A 276 22.60 14.34 -1.02
C VAL A 276 23.64 13.28 -0.68
N ALA A 277 24.32 13.39 0.45
CA ALA A 277 25.33 12.41 0.85
C ALA A 277 24.74 11.02 1.10
N THR A 278 23.57 10.93 1.76
CA THR A 278 22.85 9.67 1.99
C THR A 278 22.38 9.05 0.67
N TYR A 279 21.89 9.86 -0.27
CA TYR A 279 21.54 9.40 -1.61
C TYR A 279 22.75 8.78 -2.33
N LEU A 280 23.89 9.48 -2.33
CA LEU A 280 25.12 8.98 -2.94
C LEU A 280 25.64 7.70 -2.26
N ALA A 281 25.56 7.61 -0.92
CA ALA A 281 25.89 6.40 -0.20
C ALA A 281 24.98 5.22 -0.59
N ASN A 282 23.69 5.49 -0.83
CA ASN A 282 22.75 4.48 -1.31
C ASN A 282 23.07 4.01 -2.73
N VAL A 283 23.43 4.93 -3.64
CA VAL A 283 23.90 4.58 -5.00
C VAL A 283 25.11 3.63 -4.92
N ILE A 284 26.10 3.95 -4.08
CA ILE A 284 27.29 3.10 -3.89
C ILE A 284 26.90 1.72 -3.32
N ARG A 285 25.97 1.67 -2.35
CA ARG A 285 25.43 0.42 -1.81
C ARG A 285 24.82 -0.45 -2.91
N ILE A 286 23.92 0.10 -3.73
CA ILE A 286 23.25 -0.66 -4.80
C ILE A 286 24.27 -1.08 -5.86
N LEU A 287 25.20 -0.22 -6.26
CA LEU A 287 26.27 -0.57 -7.22
C LEU A 287 27.10 -1.75 -6.72
N THR A 288 27.41 -1.78 -5.42
CA THR A 288 28.15 -2.89 -4.83
C THR A 288 27.35 -4.19 -4.91
N ILE A 289 26.04 -4.14 -4.66
CA ILE A 289 25.15 -5.30 -4.78
C ILE A 289 25.15 -5.81 -6.23
N VAL A 290 24.95 -4.89 -7.19
CA VAL A 290 24.92 -5.20 -8.62
C VAL A 290 26.24 -5.82 -9.08
N LEU A 291 27.39 -5.27 -8.68
CA LEU A 291 28.71 -5.81 -8.99
C LEU A 291 28.90 -7.23 -8.46
N LEU A 292 28.47 -7.49 -7.22
CA LEU A 292 28.56 -8.83 -6.65
C LEU A 292 27.68 -9.82 -7.41
N VAL A 293 26.45 -9.43 -7.75
CA VAL A 293 25.54 -10.29 -8.52
C VAL A 293 26.04 -10.51 -9.94
N SER A 294 26.67 -9.51 -10.58
CA SER A 294 27.22 -9.66 -11.93
C SER A 294 28.41 -10.62 -11.99
N VAL A 295 29.16 -10.78 -10.90
CA VAL A 295 30.33 -11.67 -10.82
C VAL A 295 29.96 -13.06 -10.29
N PHE A 296 29.20 -13.12 -9.19
CA PHE A 296 28.88 -14.37 -8.48
C PHE A 296 27.51 -14.95 -8.85
N GLY A 297 26.73 -14.25 -9.67
CA GLY A 297 25.40 -14.65 -10.09
C GLY A 297 24.31 -14.40 -9.05
N LYS A 298 23.08 -14.76 -9.44
CA LYS A 298 21.84 -14.45 -8.71
C LYS A 298 21.80 -15.02 -7.28
N THR A 299 22.47 -16.14 -7.03
CA THR A 299 22.52 -16.78 -5.69
C THR A 299 23.19 -15.90 -4.65
N SER A 300 24.04 -14.96 -5.06
CA SER A 300 24.73 -14.03 -4.17
C SER A 300 23.87 -12.85 -3.70
N ILE A 301 22.68 -12.64 -4.27
CA ILE A 301 21.85 -11.45 -4.02
C ILE A 301 21.52 -11.27 -2.53
N TYR A 302 21.21 -12.37 -1.83
CA TYR A 302 20.89 -12.33 -0.42
C TYR A 302 22.06 -11.81 0.42
N VAL A 303 23.26 -12.38 0.21
CA VAL A 303 24.48 -11.99 0.95
C VAL A 303 24.89 -10.56 0.58
N ALA A 304 24.86 -10.24 -0.71
CA ALA A 304 25.19 -8.92 -1.21
C ALA A 304 24.27 -7.84 -0.61
N HIS A 305 22.96 -8.07 -0.60
CA HIS A 305 21.99 -7.11 -0.08
C HIS A 305 21.93 -7.07 1.45
N ALA A 306 21.76 -8.22 2.10
CA ALA A 306 21.47 -8.29 3.53
C ALA A 306 22.70 -8.02 4.40
N ILE A 307 23.90 -8.28 3.89
CA ILE A 307 25.15 -8.18 4.66
C ILE A 307 26.04 -7.09 4.06
N VAL A 308 26.59 -7.32 2.86
CA VAL A 308 27.68 -6.47 2.33
C VAL A 308 27.21 -5.04 2.08
N GLY A 309 26.09 -4.87 1.37
CA GLY A 309 25.50 -3.56 1.10
C GLY A 309 25.14 -2.81 2.38
N LYS A 310 24.58 -3.50 3.39
CA LYS A 310 24.25 -2.88 4.68
C LYS A 310 25.50 -2.44 5.45
N ILE A 311 26.58 -3.22 5.44
CA ILE A 311 27.84 -2.85 6.11
C ILE A 311 28.45 -1.60 5.47
N ILE A 312 28.55 -1.56 4.14
CA ILE A 312 29.11 -0.42 3.40
C ILE A 312 28.28 0.84 3.67
N PHE A 313 26.96 0.71 3.55
CA PHE A 313 26.06 1.82 3.79
C PHE A 313 26.14 2.30 5.25
N PHE A 314 26.17 1.39 6.21
CA PHE A 314 26.34 1.73 7.63
C PHE A 314 27.63 2.51 7.89
N ALA A 315 28.76 2.10 7.28
CA ALA A 315 30.02 2.84 7.41
C ALA A 315 29.90 4.28 6.88
N PHE A 316 29.28 4.49 5.71
CA PHE A 316 29.04 5.83 5.17
C PHE A 316 28.14 6.67 6.08
N ILE A 317 27.07 6.08 6.63
CA ILE A 317 26.17 6.78 7.54
C ILE A 317 26.89 7.17 8.83
N VAL A 318 27.72 6.29 9.42
CA VAL A 318 28.52 6.63 10.61
C VAL A 318 29.44 7.81 10.34
N ILE A 319 30.14 7.80 9.19
CA ILE A 319 30.99 8.92 8.76
C ILE A 319 30.17 10.20 8.62
N LEU A 320 29.04 10.14 7.92
CA LEU A 320 28.17 11.29 7.70
C LEU A 320 27.67 11.90 9.02
N TYR A 321 27.20 11.06 9.93
CA TYR A 321 26.69 11.49 11.25
C TYR A 321 27.82 12.08 12.10
N TRP A 322 29.02 11.52 12.03
CA TRP A 322 30.17 12.09 12.71
C TRP A 322 30.45 13.53 12.25
N TYR A 323 30.48 13.77 10.94
CA TYR A 323 30.80 15.10 10.41
C TYR A 323 29.65 16.12 10.52
N LEU A 324 28.39 15.70 10.37
CA LEU A 324 27.24 16.61 10.36
C LEU A 324 26.61 16.83 11.74
N LEU A 325 26.67 15.85 12.64
CA LEU A 325 26.06 15.92 13.97
C LEU A 325 27.09 15.93 15.08
N THR A 326 27.96 14.92 15.17
CA THR A 326 28.82 14.73 16.36
C THR A 326 29.92 15.78 16.47
N LYS A 327 30.74 15.95 15.43
CA LYS A 327 31.88 16.86 15.42
C LYS A 327 31.48 18.32 15.68
N PRO A 328 30.43 18.88 15.05
CA PRO A 328 30.07 20.27 15.31
C PRO A 328 29.42 20.47 16.69
N THR A 329 28.80 19.42 17.25
CA THR A 329 28.28 19.42 18.63
C THR A 329 29.41 19.45 19.65
N MET A 330 30.42 18.60 19.50
CA MET A 330 31.61 18.61 20.35
C MET A 330 32.30 19.98 20.32
N GLY A 331 32.34 20.61 19.14
CA GLY A 331 32.82 21.98 18.98
C GLY A 331 32.00 23.01 19.78
N GLN A 332 30.67 22.90 19.79
CA GLN A 332 29.79 23.80 20.55
C GLN A 332 29.93 23.59 22.06
N VAL A 333 29.94 22.34 22.52
CA VAL A 333 30.15 22.00 23.94
C VAL A 333 31.48 22.55 24.42
N ARG A 334 32.56 22.33 23.66
CA ARG A 334 33.89 22.88 23.98
C ARG A 334 33.89 24.41 24.07
N LYS A 335 33.16 25.09 23.19
CA LYS A 335 33.02 26.56 23.24
C LYS A 335 32.26 27.00 24.49
N ASN A 336 31.15 26.35 24.83
CA ASN A 336 30.37 26.67 26.02
C ASN A 336 31.20 26.48 27.31
N ILE A 337 32.06 25.45 27.36
CA ILE A 337 32.96 25.19 28.51
C ILE A 337 33.97 26.33 28.61
N LYS A 338 34.60 26.69 27.49
CA LYS A 338 35.57 27.81 27.46
C LYS A 338 34.95 29.17 27.79
N SER A 339 33.67 29.38 27.50
CA SER A 339 32.97 30.64 27.77
C SER A 339 32.32 30.71 29.15
N GLY A 340 32.48 29.69 30.01
CA GLY A 340 31.88 29.67 31.35
C GLY A 340 30.35 29.67 31.36
N LYS A 341 29.70 29.19 30.29
CA LYS A 341 28.22 29.18 30.15
C LYS A 341 27.59 27.86 30.64
N PHE A 342 28.16 27.25 31.67
CA PHE A 342 27.67 26.02 32.27
C PHE A 342 27.20 26.26 33.69
#